data_AF-A0A2T4RZ73-F1
#
_entry.id   AF-A0A2T4RZ73-F1
#
_cell.length_a   1.000
_cell.length_b   1.000
_cell.length_c   1.000
_cell.angle_alpha   90.00
_cell.angle_beta   90.00
_cell.angle_gamma   90.00
#
_symmetry.space_group_name_H-M   'P 1'
#
loop_
_entity.id
_entity.type
_entity.pdbx_description
1 polymer ?
#
loop_
_entity_poly.entity_id
_entity_poly.type
_entity_poly.pdbx_seq_one_letter_code
_entity_poly.pdbx_strand_id
1 'polypeptide(L)'
;VRAVLLIELVGALLLAFYFYRDTADTQYALMQGFFVSVAATTNAGLDITGNSLIPYANDYFVQAIVMFLITLGSIGFPVLLEIKAYISNRNPNFRFSLFAKITTITYFALFLFGTVMILILEMGNTLKDVSWHKALFY
;
A
#
# COMPACT_ATOMS: atom_id res chain seq x y z
N VAL A 1 1.53 -11.29 -13.45
CA VAL A 1 1.72 -12.36 -12.44
C VAL A 1 3.10 -12.31 -11.78
N ARG A 2 4.22 -12.61 -12.47
CA ARG A 2 5.56 -12.66 -11.81
C ARG A 2 5.95 -11.41 -11.02
N ALA A 3 5.62 -10.22 -11.53
CA ALA A 3 5.93 -8.96 -10.84
C ALA A 3 5.12 -8.78 -9.54
N VAL A 4 3.85 -9.18 -9.54
CA VAL A 4 2.95 -9.06 -8.38
C VAL A 4 3.41 -9.99 -7.26
N LEU A 5 3.74 -11.24 -7.60
CA LEU A 5 4.29 -12.21 -6.63
C LEU A 5 5.59 -11.72 -5.98
N LEU A 6 6.45 -11.00 -6.72
CA LEU A 6 7.65 -10.39 -6.16
C LEU A 6 7.32 -9.25 -5.19
N ILE A 7 6.35 -8.41 -5.54
CA ILE A 7 5.89 -7.32 -4.67
C ILE A 7 5.30 -7.88 -3.37
N GLU A 8 4.44 -8.90 -3.47
CA GLU A 8 3.84 -9.58 -2.33
C GLU A 8 4.91 -10.25 -1.45
N LEU A 9 5.90 -10.92 -2.04
CA LEU A 9 6.94 -11.59 -1.28
C LEU A 9 7.85 -10.59 -0.56
N VAL A 10 8.24 -9.49 -1.23
CA VAL A 10 9.05 -8.44 -0.61
C VAL A 10 8.28 -7.72 0.49
N GLY A 11 7.01 -7.37 0.23
CA GLY A 11 6.12 -6.78 1.23
C GLY A 11 5.92 -7.69 2.44
N ALA A 12 5.68 -8.99 2.19
CA ALA A 12 5.54 -10.00 3.22
C ALA A 12 6.77 -10.12 4.11
N LEU A 13 7.97 -10.16 3.52
CA LEU A 13 9.21 -10.25 4.29
C LEU A 13 9.48 -8.98 5.12
N LEU A 14 9.23 -7.80 4.56
CA LEU A 14 9.39 -6.53 5.29
C LEU A 14 8.43 -6.44 6.47
N LEU A 15 7.15 -6.79 6.27
CA LEU A 15 6.15 -6.80 7.31
C LEU A 15 6.41 -7.90 8.34
N ALA A 16 6.79 -9.10 7.92
CA ALA A 16 7.11 -10.20 8.82
C ALA A 16 8.32 -9.88 9.71
N PHE A 17 9.37 -9.28 9.12
CA PHE A 17 10.52 -8.82 9.90
C PHE A 17 10.11 -7.77 10.93
N TYR A 18 9.19 -6.87 10.57
CA TYR A 18 8.68 -5.87 11.50
C TYR A 18 7.85 -6.50 12.62
N PHE A 19 6.87 -7.35 12.30
CA PHE A 19 6.00 -7.99 13.28
C PHE A 19 6.75 -8.95 14.21
N TYR A 20 7.88 -9.51 13.76
CA TYR A 20 8.74 -10.31 14.62
C TYR A 20 9.26 -9.53 15.83
N ARG A 21 9.50 -8.22 15.66
CA ARG A 21 9.89 -7.34 16.77
C ARG A 21 8.84 -7.31 17.88
N ASP A 22 7.56 -7.37 17.53
CA ASP A 22 6.45 -7.17 18.47
C ASP A 22 5.96 -8.48 19.09
N THR A 23 5.98 -9.59 18.34
CA THR A 23 5.50 -10.89 18.83
C THR A 23 6.60 -11.84 19.28
N ALA A 24 7.85 -11.65 18.86
CA ALA A 24 9.00 -12.56 19.09
C ALA A 24 8.78 -14.03 18.64
N ASP A 25 7.63 -14.35 18.03
CA ASP A 25 7.31 -15.62 17.41
C ASP A 25 7.54 -15.53 15.90
N THR A 26 8.52 -16.31 15.42
CA THR A 26 8.91 -16.32 14.02
C THR A 26 7.78 -16.84 13.12
N GLN A 27 7.06 -17.87 13.57
CA GLN A 27 6.01 -18.51 12.76
C GLN A 27 4.80 -17.58 12.62
N TYR A 28 4.37 -16.97 13.72
CA TYR A 28 3.27 -16.02 13.71
C TYR A 28 3.60 -14.77 12.89
N ALA A 29 4.79 -14.20 13.06
CA ALA A 29 5.21 -13.01 12.33
C ALA A 29 5.28 -13.23 10.81
N LEU A 30 5.82 -14.38 10.37
CA LEU A 30 5.84 -14.75 8.95
C LEU A 30 4.43 -14.92 8.38
N MET A 31 3.55 -15.61 9.12
CA MET A 31 2.17 -15.80 8.71
C MET A 31 1.42 -14.47 8.59
N GLN A 32 1.54 -13.60 9.60
CA GLN A 32 0.88 -12.29 9.62
C GLN A 32 1.43 -11.38 8.52
N GLY A 33 2.76 -11.30 8.35
CA GLY A 33 3.37 -10.48 7.32
C GLY A 33 2.95 -10.92 5.91
N PHE A 34 2.93 -12.22 5.65
CA PHE A 34 2.46 -12.76 4.37
C PHE A 34 0.99 -12.44 4.11
N PHE A 35 0.13 -12.68 5.11
CA PHE A 35 -1.30 -12.44 4.95
C PHE A 35 -1.62 -10.96 4.71
N VAL A 36 -1.06 -10.06 5.52
CA VAL A 36 -1.25 -8.61 5.36
C VAL A 36 -0.74 -8.16 4.00
N SER A 37 0.41 -8.68 3.53
CA SER A 37 0.96 -8.28 2.23
C SER A 37 0.08 -8.70 1.05
N VAL A 38 -0.44 -9.93 1.07
CA VAL A 38 -1.34 -10.44 0.03
C VAL A 38 -2.69 -9.73 0.08
N ALA A 39 -3.26 -9.57 1.28
CA ALA A 39 -4.54 -8.88 1.47
C ALA A 39 -4.46 -7.41 1.02
N ALA A 40 -3.36 -6.71 1.32
CA ALA A 40 -3.12 -5.34 0.88
C ALA A 40 -2.93 -5.27 -0.65
N THR A 41 -2.11 -6.14 -1.25
CA THR A 41 -1.82 -6.11 -2.69
C THR A 41 -3.05 -6.48 -3.54
N THR A 42 -3.96 -7.30 -3.01
CA THR A 42 -5.20 -7.69 -3.69
C THR A 42 -6.39 -6.80 -3.34
N ASN A 43 -6.20 -5.81 -2.46
CA ASN A 43 -7.26 -4.99 -1.88
C ASN A 43 -8.39 -5.81 -1.23
N ALA A 44 -8.05 -6.95 -0.60
CA ALA A 44 -9.03 -7.85 0.01
C ALA A 44 -9.62 -7.29 1.32
N GLY A 45 -8.89 -6.41 2.01
CA GLY A 45 -9.33 -5.81 3.28
C GLY A 45 -9.44 -6.79 4.44
N LEU A 46 -8.83 -7.98 4.33
CA LEU A 46 -8.87 -9.02 5.35
C LEU A 46 -7.70 -8.87 6.33
N ASP A 47 -7.94 -9.23 7.58
CA ASP A 47 -6.92 -9.34 8.63
C ASP A 47 -7.15 -10.60 9.48
N ILE A 48 -6.05 -11.18 10.00
CA ILE A 48 -6.06 -12.34 10.89
C ILE A 48 -6.34 -11.94 12.34
N THR A 49 -5.91 -10.75 12.76
CA THR A 49 -6.01 -10.33 14.17
C THR A 49 -7.41 -9.89 14.57
N GLY A 50 -8.28 -9.61 13.60
CA GLY A 50 -9.65 -9.10 13.80
C GLY A 50 -9.70 -7.60 14.13
N ASN A 51 -8.56 -6.99 14.47
CA ASN A 51 -8.42 -5.56 14.74
C ASN A 51 -7.83 -4.78 13.55
N SER A 52 -7.61 -5.44 12.40
CA SER A 52 -6.98 -4.85 11.22
C SER A 52 -5.64 -4.19 11.58
N LEU A 53 -5.40 -2.98 11.08
CA LEU A 53 -4.18 -2.21 11.33
C LEU A 53 -4.26 -1.30 12.56
N ILE A 54 -5.31 -1.41 13.39
CA ILE A 54 -5.47 -0.56 14.59
C ILE A 54 -4.25 -0.60 15.52
N PRO A 55 -3.63 -1.76 15.83
CA PRO A 55 -2.43 -1.80 16.67
C PRO A 55 -1.24 -1.03 16.08
N TYR A 56 -1.22 -0.86 14.75
CA TYR A 56 -0.16 -0.18 13.99
C TYR A 56 -0.59 1.23 13.54
N ALA A 57 -1.65 1.80 14.12
CA ALA A 57 -2.18 3.12 13.71
C ALA A 57 -1.21 4.30 13.96
N ASN A 58 -0.23 4.12 14.85
CA ASN A 58 0.83 5.11 15.10
C ASN A 58 2.15 4.73 14.43
N ASP A 59 2.18 3.65 13.65
CA ASP A 59 3.38 3.08 13.07
C ASP A 59 3.49 3.40 11.59
N TYR A 60 4.21 4.48 11.28
CA TYR A 60 4.37 4.95 9.91
C TYR A 60 5.10 3.95 9.01
N PHE A 61 5.89 3.05 9.57
CA PHE A 61 6.62 2.07 8.77
C PHE A 61 5.66 1.03 8.19
N VAL A 62 4.84 0.42 9.04
CA VAL A 62 3.84 -0.57 8.62
C VAL A 62 2.82 0.07 7.69
N GLN A 63 2.32 1.26 8.04
CA GLN A 63 1.34 1.99 7.24
C GLN A 63 1.87 2.34 5.86
N ALA A 64 3.10 2.84 5.74
CA ALA A 64 3.70 3.16 4.46
C ALA A 64 3.82 1.93 3.54
N ILE A 65 4.22 0.78 4.09
CA ILE A 65 4.32 -0.47 3.33
C ILE A 65 2.93 -0.90 2.85
N VAL A 66 1.93 -0.92 3.73
CA VAL A 66 0.57 -1.33 3.36
C VAL A 66 -0.03 -0.39 2.32
N MET A 67 0.09 0.93 2.49
CA MET A 67 -0.37 1.92 1.50
C MET A 67 0.29 1.68 0.14
N PHE A 68 1.60 1.44 0.13
CA PHE A 68 2.32 1.15 -1.10
C PHE A 68 1.82 -0.13 -1.78
N LEU A 69 1.59 -1.21 -1.01
CA LEU A 69 1.06 -2.47 -1.54
C LEU A 69 -0.35 -2.30 -2.12
N ILE A 70 -1.24 -1.59 -1.41
CA ILE A 70 -2.60 -1.26 -1.90
C ILE A 70 -2.52 -0.45 -3.19
N THR A 71 -1.65 0.56 -3.25
CA THR A 71 -1.48 1.39 -4.46
C THR A 71 -0.95 0.58 -5.64
N LEU A 72 0.06 -0.26 -5.43
CA LEU A 72 0.59 -1.13 -6.47
C LEU A 72 -0.45 -2.15 -6.95
N GLY A 73 -1.25 -2.69 -6.04
CA GLY A 73 -2.37 -3.57 -6.36
C GLY A 73 -3.44 -2.90 -7.21
N SER A 74 -3.80 -1.67 -6.83
CA SER A 74 -4.90 -0.91 -7.44
C SER A 74 -4.60 -0.36 -8.83
N ILE A 75 -3.37 0.06 -9.10
CA ILE A 75 -2.95 0.63 -10.39
C ILE A 75 -3.02 -0.43 -11.53
N GLY A 76 -2.91 -1.71 -11.19
CA GLY A 76 -3.12 -2.82 -12.09
C GLY A 76 -1.87 -3.25 -12.88
N PHE A 77 -1.87 -4.53 -13.26
CA PHE A 77 -0.72 -5.20 -13.89
C PHE A 77 -0.19 -4.55 -15.20
N PRO A 78 -1.03 -4.01 -16.11
CA PRO A 78 -0.53 -3.39 -17.34
C PRO A 78 0.37 -2.17 -17.07
N VAL A 79 0.01 -1.34 -16.10
CA VAL A 79 0.78 -0.15 -15.73
C VAL A 79 2.10 -0.54 -15.07
N LEU A 80 2.10 -1.55 -14.17
CA LEU A 80 3.31 -2.08 -13.55
C LEU A 80 4.32 -2.61 -14.58
N LEU A 81 3.84 -3.26 -15.64
CA LEU A 81 4.69 -3.73 -16.74
C LEU A 81 5.34 -2.58 -17.50
N GLU A 82 4.58 -1.52 -17.80
CA GLU A 82 5.11 -0.35 -18.49
C GLU A 82 6.12 0.42 -17.63
N ILE A 83 5.86 0.56 -16.33
CA ILE A 83 6.82 1.15 -15.38
C ILE A 83 8.12 0.33 -15.34
N LYS A 84 8.01 -1.00 -15.28
CA LYS A 84 9.19 -1.88 -15.33
C LYS A 84 9.98 -1.70 -16.64
N ALA A 85 9.28 -1.60 -17.77
CA ALA A 85 9.92 -1.39 -19.07
C ALA A 85 10.64 -0.03 -19.15
N TYR A 86 10.02 1.01 -18.59
CA TYR A 86 10.61 2.34 -18.45
C TYR A 86 11.88 2.33 -17.57
N ILE A 87 11.80 1.75 -16.36
CA ILE A 87 12.94 1.68 -15.42
C ILE A 87 14.08 0.83 -15.96
N SER A 88 13.76 -0.27 -16.66
CA SER A 88 14.78 -1.16 -17.24
C SER A 88 15.55 -0.50 -18.40
N ASN A 89 15.16 0.69 -18.84
CA ASN A 89 15.79 1.49 -19.88
C ASN A 89 16.10 0.71 -21.18
N ARG A 90 15.30 -0.32 -21.49
CA ARG A 90 15.52 -1.20 -22.65
C ARG A 90 15.25 -0.50 -23.98
N ASN A 91 14.54 0.62 -23.96
CA ASN A 91 14.23 1.40 -25.15
C ASN A 91 14.38 2.89 -24.83
N PRO A 92 15.35 3.60 -25.47
CA PRO A 92 15.58 5.02 -25.23
C PRO A 92 14.39 5.91 -25.63
N ASN A 93 13.45 5.39 -26.44
CA ASN A 93 12.24 6.11 -26.89
C ASN A 93 10.95 5.53 -26.29
N PHE A 94 11.01 4.94 -25.08
CA PHE A 94 9.83 4.37 -24.43
C PHE A 94 8.73 5.43 -24.23
N ARG A 95 7.49 5.07 -24.59
CA ARG A 95 6.30 5.90 -24.40
C ARG A 95 5.23 5.08 -23.69
N PHE A 96 4.68 5.63 -22.62
CA PHE A 96 3.53 5.04 -21.93
C PHE A 96 2.30 5.00 -22.83
N SER A 97 1.55 3.90 -22.76
CA SER A 97 0.30 3.73 -23.47
C SER A 97 -0.77 4.72 -22.98
N LEU A 98 -1.77 4.97 -23.83
CA LEU A 98 -2.92 5.78 -23.44
C LEU A 98 -3.67 5.15 -22.25
N PHE A 99 -3.77 3.82 -22.23
CA PHE A 99 -4.35 3.08 -21.12
C PHE A 99 -3.61 3.38 -19.82
N ALA A 100 -2.28 3.22 -19.79
CA ALA A 100 -1.50 3.46 -18.59
C ALA A 100 -1.60 4.91 -18.11
N LYS A 101 -1.60 5.88 -19.03
CA LYS A 101 -1.78 7.30 -18.67
C LYS A 101 -3.15 7.57 -18.05
N ILE A 102 -4.22 7.15 -18.72
CA ILE A 102 -5.59 7.43 -18.26
C ILE A 102 -5.84 6.72 -16.92
N THR A 103 -5.51 5.44 -16.81
CA THR A 103 -5.71 4.68 -15.56
C THR A 103 -4.93 5.29 -14.40
N THR A 104 -3.67 5.67 -14.62
CA THR A 104 -2.84 6.29 -13.57
C THR A 104 -3.39 7.65 -13.14
N ILE A 105 -3.74 8.52 -14.10
CA ILE A 105 -4.28 9.85 -13.81
C ILE A 105 -5.60 9.73 -13.05
N THR A 106 -6.53 8.90 -13.53
CA THR A 106 -7.84 8.71 -12.87
C THR A 106 -7.67 8.13 -11.48
N TYR A 107 -6.79 7.15 -11.29
CA TYR A 107 -6.50 6.57 -9.97
C TYR A 107 -6.00 7.63 -8.99
N PHE A 108 -4.95 8.39 -9.34
CA PHE A 108 -4.40 9.41 -8.44
C PHE A 108 -5.37 10.57 -8.20
N ALA A 109 -6.17 10.95 -9.21
CA ALA A 109 -7.20 11.97 -9.04
C ALA A 109 -8.25 11.54 -8.01
N LEU A 110 -8.75 10.31 -8.10
CA LEU A 110 -9.72 9.77 -7.14
C LEU A 110 -9.10 9.57 -5.76
N PHE A 111 -7.86 9.09 -5.70
CA PHE A 111 -7.12 8.93 -4.43
C PHE A 111 -7.00 10.26 -3.70
N LEU A 112 -6.46 11.29 -4.36
CA LEU A 112 -6.30 12.62 -3.77
C LEU A 112 -7.65 13.25 -3.40
N PHE A 113 -8.67 13.11 -4.26
CA PHE A 113 -10.00 13.60 -3.97
C PHE A 113 -10.59 12.93 -2.72
N GLY A 114 -10.46 11.61 -2.61
CA GLY A 114 -10.89 10.84 -1.44
C GLY A 114 -10.16 11.27 -0.17
N THR A 115 -8.83 11.40 -0.22
CA THR A 115 -8.02 11.88 0.91
C THR A 115 -8.48 13.25 1.38
N VAL A 116 -8.65 14.22 0.47
CA VAL A 116 -9.09 15.58 0.82
C VAL A 116 -10.49 15.58 1.43
N MET A 117 -11.42 14.79 0.88
CA MET A 117 -12.77 14.67 1.42
C MET A 117 -12.78 14.11 2.84
N ILE A 118 -12.02 13.03 3.11
CA ILE A 118 -11.92 12.46 4.46
C ILE A 118 -11.31 13.47 5.44
N LEU A 119 -10.24 14.17 5.04
CA LEU A 119 -9.64 15.20 5.89
C LEU A 119 -10.65 16.30 6.25
N ILE A 120 -11.37 16.85 5.28
CA ILE A 120 -12.36 17.91 5.53
C ILE A 120 -13.49 17.42 6.46
N LEU A 121 -13.97 16.19 6.28
CA LEU A 121 -15.07 15.64 7.07
C LEU A 121 -14.65 15.32 8.51
N GLU A 122 -13.43 14.80 8.72
CA GLU A 122 -12.95 14.36 10.03
C GLU A 122 -12.18 15.42 10.83
N MET A 123 -11.80 16.55 10.20
CA MET A 123 -11.12 17.68 10.87
C MET A 123 -11.87 18.21 12.10
N GLY A 124 -13.20 18.11 12.14
CA GLY A 124 -14.00 18.54 13.29
C GLY A 124 -14.21 17.48 14.38
N ASN A 125 -13.89 16.22 14.09
CA ASN A 125 -14.16 15.07 14.94
C ASN A 125 -12.85 14.38 15.37
N THR A 126 -12.49 13.28 14.71
CA THR A 126 -11.37 12.42 15.11
C THR A 126 -10.00 13.07 14.89
N LEU A 127 -9.90 14.03 13.96
CA LEU A 127 -8.63 14.70 13.62
C LEU A 127 -8.40 16.05 14.31
N LYS A 128 -9.30 16.47 15.21
CA LYS A 128 -9.32 17.82 15.79
C LYS A 128 -8.02 18.22 16.52
N ASP A 129 -7.42 17.29 17.25
CA ASP A 129 -6.20 17.52 18.05
C ASP A 129 -4.98 16.79 17.46
N VAL A 130 -5.07 16.35 16.20
CA VAL A 130 -4.06 15.53 15.53
C VAL A 130 -3.16 16.42 14.67
N SER A 131 -1.85 16.31 14.85
CA SER A 131 -0.86 17.01 14.01
C SER A 131 -1.04 16.64 12.54
N TRP A 132 -0.79 17.57 11.61
CA TRP A 132 -1.02 17.36 10.18
C TRP A 132 -0.38 16.09 9.59
N HIS A 133 0.82 15.72 10.05
CA HIS A 133 1.48 14.48 9.62
C HIS A 133 0.72 13.23 10.08
N LYS A 134 0.29 13.21 11.35
CA LYS A 134 -0.54 12.12 11.88
C LYS A 134 -1.88 12.06 11.15
N ALA A 135 -2.48 13.19 10.80
CA ALA A 135 -3.76 13.21 10.08
C ALA A 135 -3.69 12.54 8.68
N LEU A 136 -2.51 12.45 8.06
CA LEU A 136 -2.31 11.73 6.80
C LEU A 136 -2.11 10.22 6.99
N PHE A 137 -1.73 9.79 8.18
CA PHE A 137 -1.37 8.42 8.51
C PHE A 137 -2.34 7.78 9.52
N TYR A 138 -3.33 8.51 10.03
CA TYR A 138 -4.32 8.06 11.01
C TYR A 138 -5.58 7.58 10.30
#